data_AF-A0A1M6HWG2-F1
#
_entry.id   AF-A0A1M6HWG2-F1
#
_cell.length_a   1.000
_cell.length_b   1.000
_cell.length_c   1.000
_cell.angle_alpha   90.00
_cell.angle_beta   90.00
_cell.angle_gamma   90.00
#
_symmetry.space_group_name_H-M   'P 1'
#
loop_
_entity.id
_entity.type
_entity.pdbx_description
1 polymer ?
#
loop_
_entity_poly.entity_id
_entity_poly.type
_entity_poly.pdbx_seq_one_letter_code
_entity_poly.pdbx_strand_id
1 'polypeptide(L)'
;MKNLIIILFLIISQHSFGQTEEHKEKFRQLEPDIWLSIWDKENSSKSIQIDTLSYDDIPKTLDFRGTVVEALKWTDSNGENILIQAITGHFTWKDYDKDSTDYMIQDKSELYAYLFQKSKSDNDYKRKWRVYDYTECFGVDWFTGFVPKATTITDLDNDGIAEISFPYVLICRGGMDPGEMKVIMYEGSTKYALRGSTMLMCKSEHPYGGEYKPSDNLKSNKTFLNFLNNHWDRNKCEEGKYY
;
A
#
# COMPACT_ATOMS: atom_id res chain seq x y z
N MET A 1 38.74 -14.94 -47.13
CA MET A 1 38.60 -15.95 -46.05
C MET A 1 39.03 -15.41 -44.68
N LYS A 2 40.22 -14.81 -44.52
CA LYS A 2 40.72 -14.28 -43.23
C LYS A 2 39.78 -13.25 -42.56
N ASN A 3 39.21 -12.31 -43.35
CA ASN A 3 38.29 -11.30 -42.82
C ASN A 3 36.91 -11.85 -42.42
N LEU A 4 36.43 -12.92 -43.08
CA LEU A 4 35.17 -13.56 -42.69
C LEU A 4 35.28 -14.27 -41.34
N ILE A 5 36.44 -14.89 -41.07
CA ILE A 5 36.71 -15.57 -39.80
C ILE A 5 36.78 -14.56 -38.65
N ILE A 6 37.35 -13.37 -38.88
CA ILE A 6 37.44 -12.30 -37.87
C ILE A 6 36.06 -11.74 -37.53
N ILE A 7 35.20 -11.53 -38.53
CA ILE A 7 33.82 -11.05 -38.31
C ILE A 7 32.99 -12.09 -37.56
N LEU A 8 33.15 -13.38 -37.88
CA LEU A 8 32.47 -14.46 -37.17
C LEU A 8 32.92 -14.55 -35.70
N PHE A 9 34.21 -14.36 -35.42
CA PHE A 9 34.73 -14.32 -34.06
C PHE A 9 34.19 -13.14 -33.23
N LEU A 10 34.06 -11.96 -33.86
CA LEU A 10 33.50 -10.78 -33.21
C LEU A 10 32.02 -10.98 -32.84
N ILE A 11 31.21 -11.57 -33.73
CA ILE A 11 29.78 -11.85 -33.48
C ILE A 11 29.60 -12.89 -32.36
N ILE A 12 30.44 -13.94 -32.32
CA ILE A 12 30.40 -14.94 -31.24
C ILE A 12 30.77 -14.30 -29.90
N SER A 13 31.79 -13.43 -29.88
CA SER A 13 32.19 -12.73 -28.64
C SER A 13 31.11 -11.81 -28.09
N GLN A 14 30.30 -11.17 -28.95
CA GLN A 14 29.19 -10.32 -28.51
C GLN A 14 27.98 -11.13 -28.00
N HIS A 15 27.74 -12.33 -28.52
CA HIS A 15 26.71 -13.22 -27.96
C HIS A 15 27.12 -13.84 -26.63
N SER A 16 28.41 -14.09 -26.39
CA SER A 16 28.91 -14.65 -25.13
C SER A 16 29.05 -13.62 -24.00
N PHE A 17 29.25 -12.34 -24.32
CA PHE A 17 29.28 -11.26 -23.34
C PHE A 17 27.91 -10.65 -23.02
N GLY A 18 26.86 -11.02 -23.76
CA GLY A 18 25.55 -10.38 -23.67
C GLY A 18 24.81 -10.61 -22.34
N GLN A 19 24.94 -11.77 -21.71
CA GLN A 19 24.34 -12.06 -20.41
C GLN A 19 25.13 -13.20 -19.74
N THR A 20 26.09 -12.86 -18.88
CA THR A 20 26.73 -13.85 -18.01
C THR A 20 25.67 -14.54 -17.15
N GLU A 21 25.86 -15.83 -16.86
CA GLU A 21 24.97 -16.56 -15.93
C GLU A 21 24.89 -15.87 -14.57
N GLU A 22 25.97 -15.20 -14.15
CA GLU A 22 26.02 -14.33 -12.96
C GLU A 22 25.00 -13.18 -13.03
N HIS A 23 24.86 -12.49 -14.18
CA HIS A 23 23.81 -11.48 -14.33
C HIS A 23 22.43 -12.11 -14.28
N LYS A 24 22.20 -13.26 -14.93
CA LYS A 24 20.90 -13.94 -14.87
C LYS A 24 20.56 -14.39 -13.45
N GLU A 25 21.50 -14.97 -12.71
CA GLU A 25 21.30 -15.35 -11.30
C GLU A 25 21.05 -14.12 -10.42
N LYS A 26 21.80 -13.03 -10.62
CA LYS A 26 21.56 -11.76 -9.93
C LYS A 26 20.15 -11.24 -10.15
N PHE A 27 19.63 -11.26 -11.38
CA PHE A 27 18.23 -10.86 -11.65
C PHE A 27 17.21 -11.88 -11.16
N ARG A 28 17.55 -13.17 -11.09
CA ARG A 28 16.67 -14.25 -10.59
C ARG A 28 16.50 -14.22 -9.08
N GLN A 29 17.47 -13.63 -8.37
CA GLN A 29 17.44 -13.37 -6.92
C GLN A 29 16.78 -12.02 -6.58
N LEU A 30 16.45 -11.19 -7.57
CA LEU A 30 15.62 -10.01 -7.33
C LEU A 30 14.17 -10.49 -7.18
N GLU A 31 13.80 -10.79 -5.94
CA GLU A 31 12.39 -10.80 -5.58
C GLU A 31 11.91 -9.33 -5.52
N PRO A 32 10.75 -8.99 -6.07
CA PRO A 32 10.20 -7.66 -5.88
C PRO A 32 9.96 -7.45 -4.37
N ASP A 33 10.66 -6.51 -3.76
CA ASP A 33 10.47 -6.09 -2.34
C ASP A 33 9.04 -5.54 -2.07
N ILE A 34 8.23 -5.39 -3.13
CA ILE A 34 6.88 -4.83 -3.06
C ILE A 34 5.89 -5.98 -2.96
N TRP A 35 5.27 -6.09 -1.79
CA TRP A 35 4.19 -7.04 -1.54
C TRP A 35 2.98 -6.71 -2.40
N LEU A 36 2.68 -7.61 -3.34
CA LEU A 36 1.46 -7.60 -4.13
C LEU A 36 0.40 -8.45 -3.40
N SER A 37 -0.90 -8.18 -3.63
CA SER A 37 -2.07 -8.80 -2.95
C SER A 37 -2.48 -8.12 -1.63
N ILE A 38 -2.80 -6.84 -1.70
CA ILE A 38 -3.30 -6.08 -0.55
C ILE A 38 -4.79 -6.37 -0.31
N TRP A 39 -5.55 -6.72 -1.35
CA TRP A 39 -6.98 -7.02 -1.26
C TRP A 39 -7.29 -8.30 -0.46
N ASP A 40 -8.09 -8.16 0.59
CA ASP A 40 -8.75 -9.22 1.36
C ASP A 40 -10.08 -9.62 0.68
N LYS A 41 -10.00 -10.56 -0.26
CA LYS A 41 -11.18 -11.07 -0.97
C LYS A 41 -12.16 -11.79 -0.05
N GLU A 42 -11.67 -12.42 1.02
CA GLU A 42 -12.49 -13.27 1.90
C GLU A 42 -13.41 -12.43 2.79
N ASN A 43 -12.93 -11.28 3.27
CA ASN A 43 -13.69 -10.36 4.10
C ASN A 43 -14.27 -9.17 3.33
N SER A 44 -14.15 -9.15 2.00
CA SER A 44 -14.88 -8.21 1.13
C SER A 44 -16.29 -8.70 0.81
N SER A 45 -17.16 -7.80 0.40
CA SER A 45 -18.52 -8.16 0.03
C SER A 45 -18.54 -9.07 -1.20
N LYS A 46 -19.33 -10.16 -1.12
CA LYS A 46 -19.57 -11.07 -2.25
C LYS A 46 -20.61 -10.54 -3.23
N SER A 47 -21.42 -9.56 -2.82
CA SER A 47 -22.44 -8.95 -3.67
C SER A 47 -21.86 -7.86 -4.58
N ILE A 48 -20.68 -7.32 -4.26
CA ILE A 48 -19.99 -6.33 -5.08
C ILE A 48 -19.01 -7.06 -5.99
N GLN A 49 -19.17 -6.88 -7.31
CA GLN A 49 -18.15 -7.35 -8.25
C GLN A 49 -16.95 -6.38 -8.18
N ILE A 50 -15.82 -6.92 -7.72
CA ILE A 50 -14.56 -6.19 -7.57
C ILE A 50 -13.53 -6.83 -8.50
N ASP A 51 -13.01 -6.03 -9.42
CA ASP A 51 -11.96 -6.42 -10.36
C ASP A 51 -10.62 -5.82 -9.92
N THR A 52 -9.56 -6.61 -9.96
CA THR A 52 -8.19 -6.11 -9.83
C THR A 52 -7.75 -5.54 -11.17
N LEU A 53 -7.17 -4.34 -11.18
CA LEU A 53 -6.59 -3.72 -12.37
C LEU A 53 -5.08 -3.98 -12.41
N SER A 54 -4.58 -4.37 -13.59
CA SER A 54 -3.13 -4.29 -13.83
C SER A 54 -2.73 -2.82 -14.00
N TYR A 55 -1.45 -2.51 -13.82
CA TYR A 55 -0.96 -1.13 -13.98
C TYR A 55 -1.34 -0.51 -15.33
N ASP A 56 -1.24 -1.27 -16.42
CA ASP A 56 -1.57 -0.81 -17.78
C ASP A 56 -3.08 -0.57 -17.99
N ASP A 57 -3.93 -1.15 -17.15
CA ASP A 57 -5.39 -1.00 -17.18
C ASP A 57 -5.86 0.24 -16.41
N ILE A 58 -4.98 0.87 -15.61
CA ILE A 58 -5.29 2.10 -14.89
C ILE A 58 -5.41 3.25 -15.89
N PRO A 59 -6.51 4.03 -15.89
CA PRO A 59 -6.63 5.15 -16.81
C PRO A 59 -5.49 6.17 -16.62
N LYS A 60 -4.79 6.49 -17.71
CA LYS A 60 -3.60 7.36 -17.70
C LYS A 60 -3.88 8.82 -17.34
N THR A 61 -5.15 9.19 -17.29
CA THR A 61 -5.61 10.52 -16.85
C THR A 61 -5.66 10.66 -15.34
N LEU A 62 -5.53 9.56 -14.59
CA LEU A 62 -5.52 9.59 -13.12
C LEU A 62 -4.17 10.05 -12.59
N ASP A 63 -4.18 11.13 -11.82
CA ASP A 63 -2.99 11.67 -11.15
C ASP A 63 -2.80 11.05 -9.76
N PHE A 64 -1.80 10.16 -9.64
CA PHE A 64 -1.38 9.52 -8.41
C PHE A 64 0.15 9.44 -8.32
N ARG A 65 0.68 9.30 -7.10
CA ARG A 65 2.12 9.23 -6.80
C ARG A 65 2.47 7.90 -6.14
N GLY A 66 3.67 7.41 -6.44
CA GLY A 66 4.23 6.18 -5.86
C GLY A 66 4.06 4.97 -6.78
N THR A 67 4.68 3.87 -6.38
CA THR A 67 4.54 2.56 -7.00
C THR A 67 3.21 1.95 -6.55
N VAL A 68 2.37 1.57 -7.50
CA VAL A 68 1.07 0.95 -7.22
C VAL A 68 1.29 -0.45 -6.64
N VAL A 69 0.68 -0.70 -5.47
CA VAL A 69 0.70 -2.01 -4.81
C VAL A 69 -0.64 -2.74 -4.93
N GLU A 70 -1.72 -1.99 -5.16
CA GLU A 70 -3.05 -2.52 -5.40
C GLU A 70 -3.90 -1.51 -6.17
N ALA A 71 -4.67 -2.00 -7.13
CA ALA A 71 -5.66 -1.21 -7.85
C ALA A 71 -6.95 -2.02 -8.00
N LEU A 72 -8.03 -1.54 -7.41
CA LEU A 72 -9.33 -2.22 -7.40
C LEU A 72 -10.37 -1.36 -8.08
N LYS A 73 -11.23 -2.02 -8.85
CA LYS A 73 -12.33 -1.40 -9.58
C LYS A 73 -13.65 -2.08 -9.24
N TRP A 74 -14.68 -1.28 -8.98
CA TRP A 74 -16.04 -1.77 -8.76
C TRP A 74 -17.05 -0.70 -9.16
N THR A 75 -18.33 -1.07 -9.15
CA THR A 75 -19.45 -0.12 -9.31
C THR A 75 -20.35 -0.20 -8.09
N ASP A 76 -20.72 0.95 -7.56
CA ASP A 76 -21.70 1.09 -6.48
C ASP A 76 -22.80 2.09 -6.88
N SER A 77 -23.66 2.49 -5.94
CA SER A 77 -24.73 3.46 -6.19
C SER A 77 -24.23 4.83 -6.68
N ASN A 78 -22.99 5.20 -6.35
CA ASN A 78 -22.39 6.48 -6.76
C ASN A 78 -21.72 6.44 -8.14
N GLY A 79 -21.53 5.25 -8.71
CA GLY A 79 -20.96 5.06 -10.04
C GLY A 79 -19.77 4.11 -10.04
N GLU A 80 -18.88 4.29 -11.01
CA GLU A 80 -17.70 3.47 -11.18
C GLU A 80 -16.56 4.02 -10.31
N ASN A 81 -15.94 3.16 -9.52
CA ASN A 81 -14.90 3.51 -8.57
C ASN A 81 -13.59 2.81 -8.93
N ILE A 82 -12.47 3.52 -8.75
CA ILE A 82 -11.12 2.97 -8.79
C ILE A 82 -10.40 3.39 -7.50
N LEU A 83 -10.03 2.40 -6.69
CA LEU A 83 -9.09 2.55 -5.58
C LEU A 83 -7.67 2.32 -6.12
N ILE A 84 -6.74 3.22 -5.81
CA ILE A 84 -5.31 3.03 -6.04
C ILE A 84 -4.59 3.16 -4.70
N GLN A 85 -3.87 2.11 -4.32
CA GLN A 85 -2.97 2.10 -3.18
C GLN A 85 -1.53 2.07 -3.70
N ALA A 86 -0.72 3.01 -3.22
CA ALA A 86 0.65 3.18 -3.69
C ALA A 86 1.60 3.52 -2.55
N ILE A 87 2.86 3.13 -2.71
CA ILE A 87 3.96 3.44 -1.78
C ILE A 87 5.16 3.95 -2.57
N THR A 88 6.02 4.78 -1.98
CA THR A 88 7.24 5.23 -2.67
C THR A 88 8.42 4.29 -2.48
N GLY A 89 8.38 3.45 -1.44
CA GLY A 89 9.60 2.91 -0.87
C GLY A 89 10.46 4.02 -0.25
N HIS A 90 11.70 3.68 0.09
CA HIS A 90 12.65 4.61 0.70
C HIS A 90 13.26 5.55 -0.33
N PHE A 91 13.31 6.82 0.03
CA PHE A 91 14.06 7.83 -0.71
C PHE A 91 14.63 8.88 0.25
N THR A 92 15.72 9.51 -0.17
CA THR A 92 16.32 10.63 0.55
C THR A 92 15.64 11.93 0.15
N TRP A 93 15.49 12.83 1.12
CA TRP A 93 14.98 14.18 0.88
C TRP A 93 15.80 15.22 1.64
N LYS A 94 15.71 16.48 1.19
CA LYS A 94 16.36 17.61 1.83
C LYS A 94 15.37 18.27 2.79
N ASP A 95 15.65 18.16 4.08
CA ASP A 95 14.93 18.86 5.13
C ASP A 95 15.62 20.18 5.41
N TYR A 96 14.98 21.29 5.05
CA TYR A 96 15.56 22.62 5.14
C TYR A 96 15.19 23.28 6.47
N ASP A 97 16.18 23.92 7.09
CA ASP A 97 15.92 24.76 8.25
C ASP A 97 14.99 25.91 7.86
N LYS A 98 14.05 26.25 8.75
CA LYS A 98 13.09 27.31 8.50
C LYS A 98 13.82 28.63 8.21
N ASP A 99 13.53 29.22 7.06
CA ASP A 99 14.12 30.47 6.57
C ASP A 99 15.65 30.40 6.30
N SER A 100 16.21 29.20 6.07
CA SER A 100 17.61 28.98 5.71
C SER A 100 17.76 28.20 4.38
N THR A 101 18.93 28.29 3.76
CA THR A 101 19.37 27.41 2.68
C THR A 101 20.06 26.14 3.18
N ASP A 102 20.33 26.08 4.48
CA ASP A 102 20.92 24.92 5.12
C ASP A 102 19.91 23.77 5.18
N TYR A 103 20.39 22.55 4.94
CA TYR A 103 19.55 21.35 4.94
C TYR A 103 20.27 20.15 5.53
N MET A 104 19.48 19.23 6.07
CA MET A 104 19.92 17.89 6.39
C MET A 104 19.35 16.90 5.35
N ILE A 105 20.14 15.87 5.01
CA ILE A 105 19.62 14.74 4.26
C ILE A 105 18.88 13.85 5.24
N GLN A 106 17.60 13.63 4.98
CA GLN A 106 16.74 12.76 5.76
C GLN A 106 16.22 11.63 4.88
N ASP A 107 15.85 10.54 5.53
CA ASP A 107 15.26 9.38 4.89
C ASP A 107 13.75 9.39 5.07
N LYS A 108 13.01 9.10 4.01
CA LYS A 108 11.55 9.13 4.01
C LYS A 108 10.96 8.00 3.20
N SER A 109 9.80 7.52 3.65
CA SER A 109 8.93 6.66 2.88
C SER A 109 7.50 7.15 2.99
N GLU A 110 6.76 7.13 1.88
CA GLU A 110 5.43 7.70 1.75
C GLU A 110 4.44 6.63 1.30
N LEU A 111 3.22 6.71 1.83
CA LEU A 111 2.08 5.88 1.47
C LEU A 111 0.92 6.77 1.00
N TYR A 112 0.24 6.30 -0.04
CA TYR A 112 -0.92 6.96 -0.61
C TYR A 112 -2.06 5.98 -0.87
N ALA A 113 -3.29 6.40 -0.59
CA ALA A 113 -4.50 5.76 -1.11
C ALA A 113 -5.38 6.81 -1.79
N TYR A 114 -5.88 6.50 -2.98
CA TYR A 114 -6.70 7.39 -3.78
C TYR A 114 -8.00 6.69 -4.16
N LEU A 115 -9.13 7.37 -3.98
CA LEU A 115 -10.38 6.97 -4.62
C LEU A 115 -10.69 7.90 -5.77
N PHE A 116 -10.79 7.34 -6.96
CA PHE A 116 -11.31 8.00 -8.15
C PHE A 116 -12.71 7.45 -8.45
N GLN A 117 -13.63 8.34 -8.76
CA GLN A 117 -15.01 7.98 -9.05
C GLN A 117 -15.46 8.66 -10.33
N LYS A 118 -16.16 7.92 -11.17
CA LYS A 118 -16.85 8.42 -12.35
C LYS A 118 -18.35 8.18 -12.15
N SER A 119 -19.09 9.26 -11.95
CA SER A 119 -20.55 9.18 -11.86
C SER A 119 -21.17 8.79 -13.20
N LYS A 120 -22.43 8.35 -13.21
CA LYS A 120 -23.14 7.97 -14.46
C LYS A 120 -23.26 9.12 -15.47
N SER A 121 -23.19 10.36 -15.01
CA SER A 121 -23.25 11.57 -15.85
C SER A 121 -21.87 12.13 -16.20
N ASP A 122 -20.80 11.64 -15.58
CA ASP A 122 -19.44 12.11 -15.84
C ASP A 122 -18.79 11.28 -16.95
N ASN A 123 -18.07 11.96 -17.84
CA ASN A 123 -17.26 11.29 -18.85
C ASN A 123 -15.91 10.81 -18.29
N ASP A 124 -15.42 11.47 -17.23
CA ASP A 124 -14.09 11.25 -16.67
C ASP A 124 -14.13 10.96 -15.17
N TYR A 125 -13.14 10.22 -14.70
CA TYR A 125 -12.91 9.98 -13.29
C TYR A 125 -12.45 11.25 -12.57
N LYS A 126 -13.00 11.46 -11.37
CA LYS A 126 -12.61 12.55 -10.46
C LYS A 126 -12.10 11.96 -9.15
N ARG A 127 -11.03 12.55 -8.60
CA ARG A 127 -10.52 12.16 -7.28
C ARG A 127 -11.50 12.60 -6.20
N LYS A 128 -12.06 11.64 -5.45
CA LYS A 128 -12.97 11.89 -4.32
C LYS A 128 -12.21 12.20 -3.05
N TRP A 129 -11.19 11.41 -2.75
CA TRP A 129 -10.32 11.63 -1.61
C TRP A 129 -8.93 11.06 -1.85
N ARG A 130 -8.01 11.49 -0.97
CA ARG A 130 -6.64 10.99 -0.87
C ARG A 130 -6.29 10.79 0.59
N VAL A 131 -5.74 9.63 0.93
CA VAL A 131 -4.95 9.43 2.14
C VAL A 131 -3.48 9.56 1.78
N TYR A 132 -2.75 10.31 2.60
CA TYR A 132 -1.31 10.44 2.54
C TYR A 132 -0.79 10.29 3.96
N ASP A 133 0.20 9.42 4.14
CA ASP A 133 0.94 9.24 5.37
C ASP A 133 2.40 8.92 5.04
N TYR A 134 3.29 9.05 6.02
CA TYR A 134 4.71 8.85 5.78
C TYR A 134 5.45 8.48 7.05
N THR A 135 6.67 7.97 6.86
CA THR A 135 7.64 7.75 7.93
C THR A 135 8.92 8.48 7.57
N GLU A 136 9.42 9.31 8.48
CA GLU A 136 10.77 9.87 8.42
C GLU A 136 11.64 9.04 9.35
N CYS A 137 12.58 8.27 8.80
CA CYS A 137 13.32 7.27 9.55
C CYS A 137 14.74 7.12 9.03
N PHE A 138 15.72 7.47 9.87
CA PHE A 138 17.13 7.44 9.48
C PHE A 138 17.88 6.29 10.17
N GLY A 139 18.58 5.48 9.38
CA GLY A 139 19.61 4.57 9.87
C GLY A 139 19.14 3.40 10.75
N VAL A 140 17.84 3.05 10.71
CA VAL A 140 17.28 1.88 11.41
C VAL A 140 16.27 1.14 10.53
N ASP A 141 15.75 0.00 11.01
CA ASP A 141 14.73 -0.77 10.30
C ASP A 141 13.44 0.05 10.17
N TRP A 142 12.84 -0.02 8.97
CA TRP A 142 11.66 0.76 8.64
C TRP A 142 10.70 -0.05 7.76
N PHE A 143 9.42 0.29 7.87
CA PHE A 143 8.40 -0.21 6.97
C PHE A 143 7.26 0.81 6.87
N THR A 144 6.89 1.20 5.65
CA THR A 144 5.75 2.06 5.39
C THR A 144 4.92 1.40 4.30
N GLY A 145 3.78 0.84 4.66
CA GLY A 145 3.02 0.02 3.72
C GLY A 145 1.66 -0.42 4.23
N PHE A 146 0.83 -0.89 3.29
CA PHE A 146 -0.45 -1.51 3.60
C PHE A 146 -0.25 -2.91 4.15
N VAL A 147 -1.14 -3.34 5.04
CA VAL A 147 -1.09 -4.72 5.55
C VAL A 147 -1.51 -5.68 4.42
N PRO A 148 -0.72 -6.72 4.13
CA PRO A 148 -1.05 -7.68 3.09
C PRO A 148 -2.41 -8.36 3.34
N LYS A 149 -3.18 -8.60 2.27
CA LYS A 149 -4.49 -9.27 2.29
C LYS A 149 -5.43 -8.72 3.36
N ALA A 150 -5.51 -7.39 3.45
CA ALA A 150 -6.30 -6.73 4.48
C ALA A 150 -7.15 -5.56 3.97
N THR A 151 -6.97 -5.07 2.74
CA THR A 151 -7.92 -4.07 2.21
C THR A 151 -9.24 -4.73 1.87
N THR A 152 -10.36 -4.20 2.36
CA THR A 152 -11.70 -4.73 2.11
C THR A 152 -12.57 -3.68 1.43
N ILE A 153 -13.42 -4.13 0.51
CA ILE A 153 -14.52 -3.35 -0.06
C ILE A 153 -15.82 -4.05 0.35
N THR A 154 -16.66 -3.36 1.11
CA THR A 154 -17.87 -3.90 1.72
C THR A 154 -19.10 -3.03 1.41
N ASP A 155 -20.26 -3.50 1.84
CA ASP A 155 -21.51 -2.72 1.95
C ASP A 155 -22.15 -3.17 3.28
N LEU A 156 -21.61 -2.67 4.39
CA LEU A 156 -21.84 -3.18 5.75
C LEU A 156 -23.24 -2.83 6.24
N ASP A 157 -23.77 -1.69 5.82
CA ASP A 157 -25.10 -1.24 6.20
C ASP A 157 -26.16 -1.41 5.10
N ASN A 158 -25.77 -1.90 3.92
CA ASN A 158 -26.64 -2.21 2.78
C ASN A 158 -27.30 -0.97 2.17
N ASP A 159 -26.63 0.18 2.21
CA ASP A 159 -27.07 1.39 1.52
C ASP A 159 -26.65 1.42 0.03
N GLY A 160 -25.84 0.44 -0.39
CA GLY A 160 -25.33 0.30 -1.75
C GLY A 160 -24.20 1.26 -2.09
N ILE A 161 -23.61 1.93 -1.10
CA ILE A 161 -22.37 2.69 -1.18
C ILE A 161 -21.27 1.84 -0.54
N ALA A 162 -20.16 1.66 -1.25
CA ALA A 162 -19.13 0.78 -0.72
C ALA A 162 -18.37 1.42 0.44
N GLU A 163 -18.13 0.68 1.54
CA GLU A 163 -17.10 1.05 2.51
C GLU A 163 -15.76 0.42 2.15
N ILE A 164 -14.74 1.27 2.10
CA ILE A 164 -13.37 0.90 1.71
C ILE A 164 -12.52 0.98 2.97
N SER A 165 -12.13 -0.16 3.53
CA SER A 165 -11.29 -0.25 4.72
C SER A 165 -9.90 -0.78 4.37
N PHE A 166 -8.85 -0.08 4.77
CA PHE A 166 -7.48 -0.50 4.53
C PHE A 166 -6.59 -0.22 5.74
N PRO A 167 -6.02 -1.26 6.35
CA PRO A 167 -4.98 -1.11 7.35
C PRO A 167 -3.62 -0.85 6.71
N TYR A 168 -2.82 -0.02 7.38
CA TYR A 168 -1.43 0.21 7.05
C TYR A 168 -0.59 0.44 8.31
N VAL A 169 0.72 0.32 8.13
CA VAL A 169 1.71 0.35 9.20
C VAL A 169 2.83 1.34 8.85
N LEU A 170 3.28 2.06 9.87
CA LEU A 170 4.43 2.95 9.85
C LEU A 170 5.39 2.49 10.95
N ILE A 171 6.52 1.90 10.57
CA ILE A 171 7.57 1.47 11.49
C ILE A 171 8.84 2.24 11.20
N CYS A 172 9.44 2.75 12.26
CA CYS A 172 10.80 3.29 12.30
C CYS A 172 11.40 2.94 13.66
N ARG A 173 12.22 1.89 13.74
CA ARG A 173 12.81 1.47 15.01
C ARG A 173 14.07 0.64 14.82
N GLY A 174 15.03 0.79 15.72
CA GLY A 174 16.20 -0.10 15.84
C GLY A 174 16.03 -1.19 16.91
N GLY A 175 14.83 -1.31 17.50
CA GLY A 175 14.52 -2.21 18.62
C GLY A 175 13.18 -2.92 18.46
N MET A 176 12.73 -3.59 19.52
CA MET A 176 11.44 -4.30 19.56
C MET A 176 10.37 -3.45 20.23
N ASP A 177 9.87 -2.42 19.54
CA ASP A 177 8.77 -1.56 20.01
C ASP A 177 7.66 -1.53 18.98
N PRO A 178 6.37 -1.76 19.30
CA PRO A 178 5.31 -1.81 18.31
C PRO A 178 5.28 -0.62 17.36
N GLY A 179 5.09 -0.90 16.07
CA GLY A 179 4.92 0.11 15.03
C GLY A 179 3.59 0.84 15.15
N GLU A 180 3.46 1.98 14.49
CA GLU A 180 2.16 2.63 14.37
C GLU A 180 1.30 1.87 13.36
N MET A 181 0.07 1.58 13.73
CA MET A 181 -0.93 0.97 12.85
C MET A 181 -2.19 1.82 12.80
N LYS A 182 -2.73 1.96 11.59
CA LYS A 182 -4.00 2.63 11.35
C LYS A 182 -4.89 1.75 10.50
N VAL A 183 -6.16 1.62 10.87
CA VAL A 183 -7.20 1.10 9.97
C VAL A 183 -8.03 2.29 9.56
N ILE A 184 -7.98 2.66 8.29
CA ILE A 184 -8.78 3.76 7.74
C ILE A 184 -9.90 3.17 6.92
N MET A 185 -11.12 3.66 7.16
CA MET A 185 -12.28 3.31 6.38
C MET A 185 -12.95 4.55 5.81
N TYR A 186 -13.41 4.47 4.56
CA TYR A 186 -14.22 5.48 3.93
C TYR A 186 -15.54 4.90 3.47
N GLU A 187 -16.62 5.63 3.72
CA GLU A 187 -17.90 5.49 3.02
C GLU A 187 -18.19 6.85 2.36
N GLY A 188 -18.29 6.87 1.03
CA GLY A 188 -18.34 8.12 0.28
C GLY A 188 -17.17 9.06 0.61
N SER A 189 -17.46 10.20 1.25
CA SER A 189 -16.45 11.17 1.72
C SER A 189 -16.18 11.11 3.23
N THR A 190 -16.91 10.29 3.98
CA THR A 190 -16.80 10.21 5.43
C THR A 190 -15.68 9.25 5.81
N LYS A 191 -14.71 9.74 6.59
CA LYS A 191 -13.58 8.96 7.08
C LYS A 191 -13.85 8.44 8.50
N TYR A 192 -13.65 7.15 8.71
CA TYR A 192 -13.60 6.48 9.99
C TYR A 192 -12.18 5.93 10.23
N ALA A 193 -11.77 5.80 11.49
CA ALA A 193 -10.43 5.33 11.77
C ALA A 193 -10.30 4.63 13.12
N LEU A 194 -9.46 3.59 13.15
CA LEU A 194 -8.78 3.10 14.35
C LEU A 194 -7.30 3.49 14.24
N ARG A 195 -6.72 4.07 15.30
CA ARG A 195 -5.30 4.43 15.35
C ARG A 195 -4.66 3.89 16.61
N GLY A 196 -3.49 3.28 16.47
CA GLY A 196 -2.89 2.54 17.56
C GLY A 196 -1.53 1.98 17.18
N SER A 197 -1.20 0.86 17.79
CA SER A 197 0.06 0.15 17.60
C SER A 197 -0.15 -1.23 16.98
N THR A 198 0.85 -1.74 16.27
CA THR A 198 0.94 -3.19 16.00
C THR A 198 1.08 -3.96 17.32
N MET A 199 1.03 -5.28 17.26
CA MET A 199 1.22 -6.17 18.40
C MET A 199 2.41 -7.08 18.16
N LEU A 200 3.29 -7.13 19.15
CA LEU A 200 4.46 -7.99 19.19
C LEU A 200 4.20 -9.21 20.08
N MET A 201 4.96 -10.28 19.83
CA MET A 201 4.90 -11.52 20.62
C MET A 201 3.49 -12.13 20.70
N CYS A 202 2.71 -12.07 19.61
CA CYS A 202 1.29 -12.46 19.58
C CYS A 202 0.97 -13.89 20.04
N LYS A 203 1.92 -14.82 19.88
CA LYS A 203 1.76 -16.22 20.28
C LYS A 203 2.35 -16.52 21.66
N SER A 204 2.88 -15.51 22.35
CA SER A 204 3.46 -15.64 23.69
C SER A 204 2.41 -15.41 24.79
N GLU A 205 2.79 -15.71 26.02
CA GLU A 205 1.96 -15.39 27.21
C GLU A 205 1.91 -13.88 27.52
N HIS A 206 2.81 -13.09 26.93
CA HIS A 206 2.95 -11.66 27.19
C HIS A 206 3.01 -10.85 25.89
N PRO A 207 1.95 -10.87 25.07
CA PRO A 207 1.85 -9.96 23.94
C PRO A 207 1.81 -8.51 24.43
N TYR A 208 2.40 -7.59 23.68
CA TYR A 208 2.37 -6.16 24.00
C TYR A 208 2.19 -5.32 22.73
N GLY A 209 1.53 -4.17 22.89
CA GLY A 209 0.99 -3.41 21.76
C GLY A 209 -0.39 -3.90 21.35
N GLY A 210 -0.87 -3.42 20.21
CA GLY A 210 -2.16 -3.77 19.64
C GLY A 210 -3.32 -2.93 20.17
N GLU A 211 -3.05 -1.95 21.03
CA GLU A 211 -4.07 -1.01 21.51
C GLU A 211 -4.42 0.00 20.43
N TYR A 212 -5.67 0.45 20.41
CA TYR A 212 -6.13 1.47 19.47
C TYR A 212 -7.16 2.41 20.09
N LYS A 213 -7.37 3.54 19.41
CA LYS A 213 -8.42 4.51 19.69
C LYS A 213 -9.28 4.73 18.44
N PRO A 214 -10.61 4.57 18.52
CA PRO A 214 -11.51 4.90 17.43
C PRO A 214 -11.71 6.41 17.29
N SER A 215 -11.93 6.89 16.06
CA SER A 215 -12.40 8.25 15.80
C SER A 215 -13.79 8.49 16.38
N ASP A 216 -14.11 9.74 16.72
CA ASP A 216 -15.36 10.05 17.42
C ASP A 216 -16.62 9.67 16.63
N ASN A 217 -16.62 9.89 15.32
CA ASN A 217 -17.71 9.49 14.43
C ASN A 217 -17.87 7.96 14.27
N LEU A 218 -16.80 7.19 14.51
CA LEU A 218 -16.86 5.72 14.47
C LEU A 218 -17.54 5.17 15.72
N LYS A 219 -17.34 5.79 16.89
CA LYS A 219 -17.94 5.34 18.16
C LYS A 219 -19.46 5.30 18.10
N SER A 220 -20.09 6.18 17.32
CA SER A 220 -21.54 6.24 17.13
C SER A 220 -22.09 5.20 16.15
N ASN A 221 -21.27 4.68 15.21
CA ASN A 221 -21.70 3.66 14.25
C ASN A 221 -21.24 2.27 14.71
N LYS A 222 -22.13 1.54 15.40
CA LYS A 222 -21.83 0.22 15.98
C LYS A 222 -21.48 -0.83 14.93
N THR A 223 -22.12 -0.80 13.76
CA THR A 223 -21.85 -1.74 12.67
C THR A 223 -20.41 -1.57 12.18
N PHE A 224 -20.02 -0.33 11.88
CA PHE A 224 -18.67 -0.03 11.40
C PHE A 224 -17.63 -0.25 12.49
N LEU A 225 -17.92 0.13 13.74
CA LEU A 225 -17.02 -0.11 14.86
C LEU A 225 -16.75 -1.60 15.07
N ASN A 226 -17.79 -2.44 15.06
CA ASN A 226 -17.63 -3.88 15.20
C ASN A 226 -16.82 -4.48 14.04
N PHE A 227 -17.10 -4.07 12.81
CA PHE A 227 -16.33 -4.50 11.65
C PHE A 227 -14.85 -4.12 11.79
N LEU A 228 -14.55 -2.86 12.11
CA LEU A 228 -13.18 -2.37 12.23
C LEU A 228 -12.44 -2.97 13.43
N ASN A 229 -13.11 -3.28 14.54
CA ASN A 229 -12.50 -3.99 15.66
C ASN A 229 -12.05 -5.40 15.24
N ASN A 230 -12.92 -6.15 14.55
CA ASN A 230 -12.55 -7.45 14.00
C ASN A 230 -11.42 -7.33 12.97
N HIS A 231 -11.48 -6.29 12.14
CA HIS A 231 -10.46 -6.00 11.15
C HIS A 231 -9.09 -5.74 11.82
N TRP A 232 -9.08 -4.95 12.90
CA TRP A 232 -7.90 -4.69 13.71
C TRP A 232 -7.34 -5.98 14.32
N ASP A 233 -8.18 -6.79 14.94
CA ASP A 233 -7.75 -8.02 15.62
C ASP A 233 -7.11 -9.04 14.67
N ARG A 234 -7.59 -9.14 13.42
CA ARG A 234 -6.95 -9.98 12.39
C ARG A 234 -5.57 -9.49 11.96
N ASN A 235 -5.31 -8.19 12.07
CA ASN A 235 -4.18 -7.54 11.41
C ASN A 235 -3.12 -6.95 12.34
N LYS A 236 -3.43 -6.73 13.62
CA LYS A 236 -2.52 -6.10 14.59
C LYS A 236 -1.19 -6.83 14.76
N CYS A 237 -1.18 -8.14 14.61
CA CYS A 237 0.03 -8.95 14.76
C CYS A 237 1.03 -8.75 13.62
N GLU A 238 2.28 -8.44 13.99
CA GLU A 238 3.38 -8.32 13.02
C GLU A 238 3.77 -9.67 12.43
N GLU A 239 4.00 -10.72 13.23
CA GLU A 239 4.28 -12.11 12.77
C GLU A 239 5.22 -12.25 11.53
N GLY A 240 6.21 -11.37 11.35
CA GLY A 240 7.09 -11.39 10.17
C GLY A 240 6.44 -10.88 8.87
N LYS A 241 5.33 -10.13 8.96
CA LYS A 241 4.65 -9.51 7.83
C LYS A 241 5.41 -8.33 7.23
N TYR A 242 6.32 -7.73 8.00
CA TYR A 242 6.91 -6.43 7.67
C TYR A 242 8.43 -6.46 7.50
N TYR A 243 9.07 -7.64 7.62
CA TYR A 243 10.50 -7.92 7.41
C TYR A 243 10.70 -9.40 7.11
#